data_AF-A0A2E2KH44-F1
#
_entry.id   AF-A0A2E2KH44-F1
#
_cell.length_a   1.000
_cell.length_b   1.000
_cell.length_c   1.000
_cell.angle_alpha   90.00
_cell.angle_beta   90.00
_cell.angle_gamma   90.00
#
_symmetry.space_group_name_H-M   'P 1'
#
loop_
_entity.id
_entity.type
_entity.pdbx_description
1 polymer ?
#
loop_
_entity_poly.entity_id
_entity_poly.type
_entity_poly.pdbx_seq_one_letter_code
_entity_poly.pdbx_strand_id
1 'polypeptide(L)'
;MTAMRKLIKDFRDYQFVYYWYEKGTGRISPQLPTLNHAEEWYAQQQRENYTGPERRRCRKDNHLLNQRRSTDQQLNVDIDISIQKISDLKQSFAA
;
A
#
# COMPACT_ATOMS: atom_id res chain seq x y z
N MET A 1 21.75 2.16 1.35
CA MET A 1 20.77 2.77 2.27
C MET A 1 19.42 2.14 1.97
N THR A 2 18.83 1.41 2.92
CA THR A 2 17.48 0.84 2.73
C THR A 2 16.50 2.01 2.64
N ALA A 3 15.93 2.25 1.47
CA ALA A 3 15.03 3.38 1.28
C ALA A 3 13.73 3.13 2.07
N MET A 4 13.37 4.08 2.92
CA MET A 4 12.18 3.98 3.76
C MET A 4 10.94 4.28 2.91
N ARG A 5 10.19 3.23 2.58
CA ARG A 5 8.92 3.33 1.84
C ARG A 5 7.80 3.64 2.82
N LYS A 6 6.96 4.60 2.46
CA LYS A 6 5.79 5.01 3.23
C LYS A 6 4.52 4.81 2.43
N LEU A 7 3.48 4.30 3.06
CA LEU A 7 2.16 4.16 2.49
C LEU A 7 1.35 5.43 2.77
N ILE A 8 0.85 6.06 1.71
CA ILE A 8 0.06 7.28 1.78
C ILE A 8 -1.37 6.97 1.37
N LYS A 9 -2.33 7.45 2.17
CA LYS A 9 -3.75 7.50 1.83
C LYS A 9 -4.11 8.92 1.42
N ASP A 10 -4.75 9.04 0.26
CA ASP A 10 -5.15 10.30 -0.34
C ASP A 10 -6.62 10.26 -0.76
N PHE A 11 -7.22 11.44 -0.90
CA PHE A 11 -8.56 11.62 -1.47
C PHE A 11 -8.44 12.40 -2.77
N ARG A 12 -8.79 11.79 -3.89
CA ARG A 12 -8.73 12.39 -5.23
C ARG A 12 -9.96 11.99 -6.01
N ASP A 13 -10.51 12.93 -6.78
CA ASP A 13 -11.65 12.67 -7.67
C ASP A 13 -12.81 11.93 -6.97
N TYR A 14 -13.10 12.33 -5.73
CA TYR A 14 -14.11 11.72 -4.86
C TYR A 14 -13.86 10.25 -4.47
N GLN A 15 -12.63 9.78 -4.58
CA GLN A 15 -12.23 8.41 -4.25
C GLN A 15 -11.04 8.37 -3.30
N PHE A 16 -10.99 7.34 -2.46
CA PHE A 16 -9.80 7.04 -1.67
C PHE A 16 -8.78 6.31 -2.53
N VAL A 17 -7.56 6.82 -2.50
CA VAL A 17 -6.44 6.27 -3.25
C VAL A 17 -5.28 6.00 -2.32
N TYR A 18 -4.66 4.84 -2.48
CA TYR A 18 -3.49 4.40 -1.76
C TYR A 18 -2.30 4.36 -2.70
N TYR A 19 -1.16 4.84 -2.26
CA TYR A 19 0.08 4.70 -3.02
C TYR A 19 1.31 4.71 -2.12
N TRP A 20 2.37 4.06 -2.60
CA TRP A 20 3.66 4.00 -1.96
C TRP A 20 4.56 5.15 -2.40
N TYR A 21 5.26 5.73 -1.44
CA TYR A 21 6.20 6.82 -1.62
C TYR A 21 7.57 6.43 -1.07
N GLU A 22 8.62 6.79 -1.79
CA GLU A 22 10.00 6.54 -1.40
C GLU A 22 10.78 7.87 -1.36
N LYS A 23 11.53 8.07 -0.27
CA LYS A 23 12.34 9.29 -0.10
C LYS A 23 13.47 9.32 -1.14
N GLY A 24 13.34 10.21 -2.13
CA GLY A 24 14.34 10.43 -3.20
C GLY A 24 13.80 10.09 -4.59
N THR A 25 13.03 9.02 -4.71
CA THR A 25 12.45 8.55 -5.98
C THR A 25 11.06 9.13 -6.24
N GLY A 26 10.35 9.52 -5.17
CA GLY A 26 8.98 10.03 -5.26
C GLY A 26 7.94 8.91 -5.16
N ARG A 27 6.85 9.02 -5.92
CA ARG A 27 5.80 7.99 -5.96
C ARG A 27 6.29 6.78 -6.77
N ILE A 28 6.27 5.61 -6.15
CA ILE A 28 6.77 4.36 -6.75
C ILE A 28 5.65 3.43 -7.23
N SER A 29 4.45 3.54 -6.65
CA SER A 29 3.31 2.69 -7.03
C SER A 29 2.27 3.42 -7.88
N PRO A 30 1.45 2.69 -8.64
CA PRO A 30 0.22 3.24 -9.20
C PRO A 30 -0.75 3.65 -8.08
N GLN A 31 -1.84 4.29 -8.50
CA GLN A 31 -2.97 4.66 -7.64
C GLN A 31 -3.80 3.41 -7.36
N LEU A 32 -3.80 2.95 -6.12
CA LEU A 32 -4.45 1.71 -5.71
C LEU A 32 -5.77 2.04 -4.99
N PRO A 33 -6.87 1.32 -5.29
CA PRO A 33 -8.19 1.69 -4.80
C PRO A 33 -8.43 1.28 -3.34
N THR A 34 -7.77 0.22 -2.86
CA THR A 34 -7.94 -0.26 -1.48
C THR A 34 -6.61 -0.58 -0.83
N LEU A 35 -6.62 -0.67 0.51
CA LEU A 35 -5.44 -1.05 1.30
C LEU A 35 -4.90 -2.42 0.85
N ASN A 36 -5.76 -3.41 0.62
CA ASN A 36 -5.36 -4.75 0.18
C ASN A 36 -4.53 -4.71 -1.11
N HIS A 37 -4.95 -3.90 -2.09
CA HIS A 37 -4.19 -3.73 -3.33
C HIS A 37 -2.81 -3.12 -3.08
N ALA A 38 -2.68 -2.21 -2.11
CA ALA A 38 -1.38 -1.66 -1.69
C ALA A 38 -0.47 -2.72 -1.06
N GLU A 39 -1.03 -3.66 -0.30
CA GLU A 39 -0.27 -4.77 0.27
C GLU A 39 0.19 -5.76 -0.80
N GLU A 40 -0.72 -6.13 -1.71
CA GLU A 40 -0.41 -7.03 -2.83
C GLU A 40 0.70 -6.46 -3.70
N TRP A 41 0.63 -5.16 -4.03
CA TRP A 41 1.67 -4.49 -4.79
C TRP A 41 3.01 -4.53 -4.05
N TYR A 42 3.02 -4.27 -2.74
CA TYR A 42 4.24 -4.35 -1.94
C TYR A 42 4.84 -5.76 -1.95
N ALA A 43 4.02 -6.79 -1.75
CA ALA A 43 4.46 -8.18 -1.78
C ALA A 43 4.97 -8.60 -3.18
N GLN A 44 4.33 -8.11 -4.25
CA GLN A 44 4.81 -8.32 -5.61
C GLN A 44 6.19 -7.66 -5.82
N GLN A 45 6.35 -6.40 -5.41
CA GLN A 45 7.63 -5.70 -5.51
C GLN A 45 8.75 -6.37 -4.72
N GLN A 46 8.48 -6.88 -3.53
CA GLN A 46 9.47 -7.63 -2.76
C GLN A 46 9.90 -8.92 -3.46
N ARG A 47 8.96 -9.62 -4.11
CA ARG A 47 9.25 -10.81 -4.91
C ARG A 47 10.09 -10.48 -6.15
N GLU A 48 9.75 -9.41 -6.87
CA GLU A 48 10.50 -8.96 -8.05
C GLU A 48 11.94 -8.55 -7.71
N ASN A 49 12.15 -7.91 -6.56
CA ASN A 49 13.48 -7.48 -6.10
C ASN A 49 14.31 -8.61 -5.47
N TYR A 50 13.75 -9.80 -5.27
CA TYR A 50 14.45 -10.92 -4.64
C TYR A 50 15.32 -11.68 -5.66
N THR A 51 16.64 -11.56 -5.54
CA THR A 51 17.61 -12.24 -6.42
C THR A 51 18.04 -13.62 -5.92
N GLY A 52 17.63 -14.02 -4.72
CA GLY A 52 18.04 -15.29 -4.11
C GLY A 52 17.37 -16.52 -4.74
N PRO A 53 17.87 -17.74 -4.46
CA PRO A 53 17.21 -18.96 -4.91
C PRO A 53 15.82 -19.07 -4.27
N GLU A 54 14.78 -19.26 -5.08
CA GLU A 54 13.40 -19.38 -4.62
C GLU A 54 13.23 -20.61 -3.73
N ARG A 55 13.16 -20.39 -2.41
CA ARG A 55 13.03 -21.44 -1.40
C ARG A 55 11.57 -21.80 -1.14
N ARG A 56 10.82 -22.29 -2.15
CA ARG A 56 9.69 -23.25 -2.02
C ARG A 56 8.81 -23.31 -3.28
N ARG A 57 8.57 -24.53 -3.78
CA ARG A 57 7.37 -24.91 -4.55
C ARG A 57 6.54 -25.89 -3.72
N CYS A 58 5.67 -25.40 -2.84
CA CYS A 58 4.65 -26.26 -2.22
C CYS A 58 3.28 -25.92 -2.82
N ARG A 59 2.76 -26.83 -3.65
CA ARG A 59 1.41 -26.77 -4.26
C ARG A 59 0.27 -26.69 -3.22
N LYS A 60 0.55 -26.95 -1.94
CA LYS A 60 -0.39 -26.89 -0.81
C LYS A 60 -0.59 -25.50 -0.20
N ASP A 61 0.22 -24.50 -0.56
CA ASP A 61 0.10 -23.15 0.04
C ASP A 61 -1.03 -22.30 -0.57
N ASN A 62 -1.72 -22.78 -1.61
CA ASN A 62 -2.86 -22.07 -2.20
C ASN A 62 -4.07 -21.96 -1.24
N HIS A 63 -4.16 -22.80 -0.20
CA HIS A 63 -5.28 -22.78 0.74
C HIS A 63 -5.14 -21.77 1.89
N LEU A 64 -3.98 -21.11 2.00
CA LEU A 64 -3.68 -20.09 3.03
C LEU A 64 -3.57 -18.68 2.44
N LEU A 65 -3.92 -18.48 1.17
CA LEU A 65 -3.81 -17.18 0.49
C LEU A 65 -4.61 -16.05 1.18
N ASN A 66 -5.64 -16.40 1.96
CA ASN A 66 -6.54 -15.41 2.59
C ASN A 66 -6.33 -15.24 4.09
N GLN A 67 -5.34 -15.90 4.71
CA GLN A 67 -5.10 -15.80 6.15
C GLN A 67 -3.64 -15.42 6.43
N ARG A 68 -3.46 -14.22 6.97
CA ARG A 68 -2.17 -13.77 7.52
C ARG A 68 -1.73 -14.74 8.61
N ARG A 69 -0.44 -15.11 8.61
CA ARG A 69 0.15 -15.85 9.74
C ARG A 69 0.09 -14.95 10.97
N SER A 70 0.01 -15.53 12.17
CA SER A 70 0.00 -14.78 13.43
C SER A 70 1.22 -13.87 13.62
N THR A 71 2.30 -14.12 12.88
CA THR A 71 3.53 -13.33 12.84
C THR A 71 3.51 -12.18 11.84
N ASP A 72 2.55 -12.15 10.92
CA ASP A 72 2.49 -11.13 9.87
C ASP A 72 1.93 -9.82 10.45
N GLN A 73 2.70 -8.74 10.35
CA GLN A 73 2.26 -7.43 10.79
C GLN A 73 1.27 -6.83 9.77
N GLN A 74 0.24 -6.13 10.27
CA GLN A 74 -0.63 -5.37 9.38
C GLN A 74 0.10 -4.15 8.83
N LEU A 75 -0.13 -3.83 7.55
CA LEU A 75 0.36 -2.58 6.99
C LEU A 75 -0.43 -1.42 7.55
N ASN A 76 0.29 -0.46 8.12
CA ASN A 76 -0.26 0.79 8.60
C ASN A 76 -0.07 1.88 7.54
N VAL A 77 -1.08 2.74 7.40
CA VAL A 77 -0.96 3.96 6.61
C VAL A 77 -0.07 4.93 7.38
N ASP A 78 1.04 5.34 6.78
CA ASP A 78 2.00 6.26 7.41
C ASP A 78 1.48 7.70 7.41
N ILE A 79 0.79 8.11 6.33
CA ILE A 79 0.32 9.47 6.15
C ILE A 79 -1.10 9.44 5.56
N ASP A 80 -2.05 10.06 6.25
CA ASP A 80 -3.42 10.23 5.76
C ASP A 80 -3.71 11.70 5.40
N ILE A 81 -3.65 11.99 4.10
CA ILE A 81 -3.93 13.32 3.53
C ILE A 81 -5.43 13.49 3.26
N SER A 82 -6.19 12.38 3.24
CA SER A 82 -7.62 12.40 2.91
C SER A 82 -8.45 13.26 3.87
N ILE A 83 -8.05 13.31 5.14
CA ILE A 83 -8.77 14.04 6.19
C ILE A 83 -8.84 15.53 5.87
N GLN A 84 -7.71 16.14 5.50
CA GLN A 84 -7.63 17.57 5.16
C GLN A 84 -8.45 17.86 3.90
N LYS A 85 -8.29 17.05 2.85
CA LYS A 85 -9.02 17.26 1.59
C LYS A 85 -10.54 17.12 1.76
N ILE A 86 -10.98 16.21 2.62
CA ILE A 86 -12.40 16.06 2.92
C ILE A 86 -12.91 17.25 3.73
N SER A 87 -12.14 17.79 4.67
CA SER A 87 -12.56 18.99 5.41
C SER A 87 -12.72 20.19 4.48
N ASP A 88 -11.78 20.39 3.56
CA ASP A 88 -11.81 21.49 2.60
C ASP A 88 -13.01 21.34 1.66
N LEU A 89 -13.28 20.11 1.20
CA LEU A 89 -14.46 19.79 0.40
C LEU A 89 -15.76 20.15 1.14
N LYS A 90 -15.89 19.75 2.40
CA LYS A 90 -17.08 20.08 3.22
C LYS A 90 -17.28 21.58 3.38
N GLN A 91 -16.21 22.35 3.55
CA GLN A 91 -16.29 23.80 3.64
C GLN A 91 -16.79 24.43 2.33
N SER A 92 -16.35 23.90 1.18
CA SER A 92 -16.77 24.39 -0.13
C SER A 92 -18.28 24.22 -0.42
N PHE A 93 -18.92 23.20 0.17
CA PHE A 93 -20.36 22.98 0.06
C PHE A 93 -21.19 23.78 1.08
N ALA A 94 -20.56 24.34 2.11
CA ALA A 94 -21.23 25.11 3.16
C ALA A 94 -21.25 26.63 2.88
N ALA A 95 -20.56 27.08 1.83
CA ALA A 95 -20.54 28.46 1.33
C ALA A 95 -21.56 28.64 0.20
#